data_AF-A2BMS5-F1
#
_entry.id   AF-A2BMS5-F1
#
_cell.length_a   1.000
_cell.length_b   1.000
_cell.length_c   1.000
_cell.angle_alpha   90.00
_cell.angle_beta   90.00
_cell.angle_gamma   90.00
#
_symmetry.space_group_name_H-M   'P 1'
#
loop_
_entity.id
_entity.type
_entity.pdbx_description
1 polymer ?
#
loop_
_entity_poly.entity_id
_entity_poly.type
_entity_poly.pdbx_seq_one_letter_code
_entity_poly.pdbx_strand_id
1 'polypeptide(L)'
;MPRPEDLVRLAGLGRFQVMALLQAARYYQLRGDLEKAKSWGLNRAIFYAWAKHYGPRYRAYSVTLEELLRRSRERRPGSKCPEGMVEVLGECVQVSPRGWFVIGGQEQTPRDFDREVVLKVRKLLPWDRVWRGALEYVSLFPEWVLRDPQKFFKLVYEPVRDTFFIMLLKGEKPRPPKSILERLEALEKASRREGRQLGLDKFMSHG
;
A
#
# COMPACT_ATOMS: atom_id res chain seq x y z
N MET A 1 10.71 24.31 -21.79
CA MET A 1 9.56 23.69 -21.11
C MET A 1 9.99 23.28 -19.70
N PRO A 2 9.15 23.44 -18.66
CA PRO A 2 9.48 22.99 -17.31
C PRO A 2 9.65 21.47 -17.26
N ARG A 3 10.56 20.96 -16.42
CA ARG A 3 10.75 19.52 -16.27
C ARG A 3 9.54 18.91 -15.53
N PRO A 4 9.15 17.65 -15.81
CA PRO A 4 8.03 17.00 -15.13
C PRO A 4 8.11 17.04 -13.59
N GLU A 5 9.33 16.95 -13.04
CA GLU A 5 9.60 17.03 -11.60
C GLU A 5 9.17 18.38 -11.01
N ASP A 6 9.42 19.46 -11.74
CA ASP A 6 9.11 20.83 -11.31
C ASP A 6 7.60 21.06 -11.35
N LEU A 7 6.91 20.53 -12.37
CA LEU A 7 5.44 20.56 -12.46
C LEU A 7 4.78 19.83 -11.29
N VAL A 8 5.22 18.60 -11.00
CA VAL A 8 4.73 17.77 -9.89
C VAL A 8 4.90 18.50 -8.55
N ARG A 9 6.06 19.12 -8.32
CA ARG A 9 6.32 19.91 -7.11
C ARG A 9 5.40 21.13 -7.01
N LEU A 10 5.26 21.91 -8.09
CA LEU A 10 4.41 23.11 -8.11
C LEU A 10 2.93 22.78 -7.89
N ALA A 11 2.47 21.62 -8.32
CA ALA A 11 1.10 21.15 -8.05
C ALA A 11 0.87 20.73 -6.58
N GLY A 12 1.94 20.61 -5.78
CA GLY A 12 1.87 20.08 -4.42
C GLY A 12 1.75 18.57 -4.37
N LEU A 13 2.20 17.86 -5.41
CA LEU A 13 2.26 16.41 -5.45
C LEU A 13 3.62 15.94 -4.96
N GLY A 14 3.61 15.08 -3.95
CA GLY A 14 4.82 14.45 -3.44
C GLY A 14 4.55 13.09 -2.82
N ARG A 15 5.52 12.63 -2.01
CA ARG A 15 5.49 11.33 -1.33
C ARG A 15 4.22 11.07 -0.53
N PHE A 16 3.69 12.11 0.13
CA PHE A 16 2.44 12.01 0.89
C PHE A 16 1.26 11.65 -0.01
N GLN A 17 1.09 12.34 -1.14
CA GLN A 17 0.00 12.08 -2.09
C GLN A 17 0.16 10.69 -2.73
N VAL A 18 1.40 10.26 -3.05
CA VAL A 18 1.65 8.90 -3.55
C VAL A 18 1.27 7.86 -2.49
N MET A 19 1.66 8.06 -1.23
CA MET A 19 1.29 7.16 -0.13
C MET A 19 -0.22 7.07 0.03
N ALA A 20 -0.91 8.22 0.08
CA ALA A 20 -2.35 8.27 0.26
C ALA A 20 -3.09 7.57 -0.89
N LEU A 21 -2.70 7.85 -2.13
CA LEU A 21 -3.28 7.25 -3.33
C LEU A 21 -3.08 5.74 -3.37
N LEU A 22 -1.86 5.26 -3.14
CA LEU A 22 -1.57 3.83 -3.21
C LEU A 22 -2.20 3.04 -2.06
N GLN A 23 -2.29 3.62 -0.86
CA GLN A 23 -3.01 3.00 0.26
C GLN A 23 -4.53 2.96 0.00
N ALA A 24 -5.10 4.00 -0.61
CA ALA A 24 -6.50 3.96 -1.03
C ALA A 24 -6.74 2.88 -2.09
N ALA A 25 -5.89 2.81 -3.12
CA ALA A 25 -5.96 1.76 -4.15
C ALA A 25 -5.81 0.35 -3.54
N ARG A 26 -4.88 0.16 -2.61
CA ARG A 26 -4.70 -1.07 -1.82
C ARG A 26 -5.97 -1.48 -1.08
N TYR A 27 -6.61 -0.54 -0.37
CA TYR A 27 -7.84 -0.82 0.36
C TYR A 27 -8.97 -1.19 -0.60
N TYR A 28 -9.17 -0.40 -1.65
CA TYR A 28 -10.22 -0.64 -2.64
C TYR A 28 -10.04 -2.00 -3.32
N GLN A 29 -8.82 -2.35 -3.72
CA GLN A 29 -8.51 -3.64 -4.34
C GLN A 29 -8.90 -4.84 -3.46
N LEU A 30 -8.79 -4.70 -2.13
CA LEU A 30 -9.03 -5.79 -1.19
C LEU A 30 -10.45 -5.78 -0.59
N ARG A 31 -11.15 -4.66 -0.62
CA ARG A 31 -12.43 -4.46 0.11
C ARG A 31 -13.56 -3.89 -0.74
N GLY A 32 -13.29 -3.27 -1.88
CA GLY A 32 -14.29 -2.74 -2.81
C GLY A 32 -15.00 -1.45 -2.41
N ASP A 33 -14.71 -0.87 -1.24
CA ASP A 33 -15.36 0.35 -0.75
C ASP A 33 -14.48 1.58 -1.02
N LEU A 34 -14.93 2.45 -1.93
CA LEU A 34 -14.20 3.64 -2.37
C LEU A 34 -14.11 4.74 -1.29
N GLU A 35 -15.18 4.95 -0.55
CA GLU A 35 -15.22 6.00 0.47
C GLU A 35 -14.31 5.61 1.65
N LYS A 36 -14.39 4.35 2.08
CA LYS A 36 -13.45 3.81 3.08
C LYS A 36 -12.03 3.76 2.56
N ALA A 37 -11.81 3.50 1.27
CA ALA A 37 -10.49 3.54 0.67
C ALA A 37 -9.86 4.94 0.77
N LYS A 38 -10.61 5.99 0.46
CA LYS A 38 -10.15 7.38 0.62
C LYS A 38 -9.80 7.70 2.07
N SER A 39 -10.71 7.34 3.00
CA SER A 39 -10.49 7.50 4.45
C SER A 39 -9.22 6.78 4.93
N TRP A 40 -9.05 5.51 4.52
CA TRP A 40 -7.89 4.69 4.84
C TRP A 40 -6.59 5.27 4.28
N GLY A 41 -6.60 5.63 2.99
CA GLY A 41 -5.44 6.14 2.30
C GLY A 41 -4.87 7.39 2.96
N LEU A 42 -5.73 8.37 3.25
CA LEU A 42 -5.33 9.59 3.94
C LEU A 42 -4.81 9.29 5.36
N ASN A 43 -5.53 8.46 6.12
CA ASN A 43 -5.17 8.11 7.48
C ASN A 43 -3.77 7.45 7.57
N ARG A 44 -3.48 6.50 6.68
CA ARG A 44 -2.17 5.84 6.63
C ARG A 44 -1.06 6.77 6.18
N ALA A 45 -1.33 7.69 5.24
CA ALA A 45 -0.35 8.70 4.84
C ALA A 45 0.05 9.62 5.99
N ILE A 46 -0.92 10.05 6.81
CA ILE A 46 -0.68 10.85 8.02
C ILE A 46 0.10 10.04 9.05
N PHE A 47 -0.31 8.80 9.31
CA PHE A 47 0.38 7.90 10.24
C PHE A 47 1.86 7.73 9.88
N TYR A 48 2.17 7.43 8.61
CA TYR A 48 3.55 7.24 8.19
C TYR A 48 4.37 8.52 8.17
N ALA A 49 3.74 9.67 7.88
CA ALA A 49 4.40 10.96 8.01
C ALA A 49 4.79 11.20 9.48
N TRP A 50 3.87 10.99 10.43
CA TRP A 50 4.15 11.13 11.86
C TRP A 50 5.20 10.12 12.35
N ALA A 51 5.06 8.85 12.00
CA ALA A 51 5.96 7.77 12.44
C ALA A 51 7.40 7.97 11.96
N LYS A 52 7.61 8.63 10.82
CA LYS A 52 8.94 9.01 10.32
C LYS A 52 9.64 10.02 11.25
N HIS A 53 8.90 10.91 11.89
CA HIS A 53 9.44 11.99 12.71
C HIS A 53 9.48 11.67 14.21
N TYR A 54 8.52 10.88 14.69
CA TYR A 54 8.31 10.65 16.12
C TYR A 54 8.30 9.17 16.53
N GLY A 55 8.38 8.24 15.58
CA GLY A 55 8.42 6.81 15.89
C GLY A 55 9.72 6.42 16.59
N PRO A 56 9.73 5.36 17.44
CA PRO A 56 10.96 4.77 17.96
C PRO A 56 11.91 4.54 16.78
N ARG A 57 13.15 5.07 16.87
CA ARG A 57 14.18 5.08 15.79
C ARG A 57 13.89 4.01 14.75
N TYR A 58 13.55 4.44 13.54
CA TYR A 58 13.15 3.75 12.30
C TYR A 58 13.93 2.43 11.95
N ARG A 59 14.12 1.52 12.90
CA ARG A 59 14.81 0.22 12.78
C ARG A 59 13.88 -0.86 12.20
N ALA A 60 12.58 -0.61 12.16
CA ALA A 60 11.61 -1.51 11.54
C ALA A 60 11.63 -1.47 9.99
N TYR A 61 12.31 -0.50 9.38
CA TYR A 61 12.42 -0.33 7.92
C TYR A 61 13.81 -0.62 7.35
N SER A 62 14.77 -1.00 8.20
CA SER A 62 16.06 -1.54 7.77
C SER A 62 16.00 -3.02 7.42
N VAL A 63 14.81 -3.63 7.48
CA VAL A 63 14.58 -5.02 7.05
C VAL A 63 14.88 -5.10 5.55
N THR A 64 15.77 -6.02 5.19
CA THR A 64 16.14 -6.21 3.78
C THR A 64 14.96 -6.81 3.01
N LEU A 65 14.97 -6.62 1.69
CA LEU A 65 14.01 -7.29 0.81
C LEU A 65 13.99 -8.80 1.06
N GLU A 66 15.17 -9.40 1.21
CA GLU A 66 15.33 -10.83 1.47
C GLU A 66 14.72 -11.25 2.80
N GLU A 67 14.95 -10.49 3.87
CA GLU A 67 14.35 -10.78 5.17
C GLU A 67 12.82 -10.63 5.15
N LEU A 68 12.28 -9.62 4.44
CA LEU A 68 10.84 -9.46 4.28
C LEU A 68 10.19 -10.61 3.51
N LEU A 69 10.86 -11.10 2.46
CA LEU A 69 10.38 -12.22 1.67
C LEU A 69 10.51 -13.55 2.42
N ARG A 70 11.51 -13.69 3.30
CA ARG A 70 11.70 -14.87 4.15
C ARG A 70 10.74 -14.94 5.34
N ARG A 71 10.33 -13.78 5.89
CA ARG A 71 9.27 -13.73 6.92
C ARG A 71 8.01 -14.34 6.31
N SER A 72 7.67 -15.54 6.77
CA SER A 72 6.67 -16.43 6.19
C SER A 72 5.34 -15.71 5.95
N ARG A 73 4.53 -16.27 5.03
CA ARG A 73 3.12 -15.87 4.82
C ARG A 73 2.28 -16.02 6.10
N GLU A 74 2.80 -16.71 7.10
CA GLU A 74 2.14 -16.90 8.38
C GLU A 74 2.10 -15.58 9.12
N ARG A 75 0.86 -15.11 9.33
CA ARG A 75 0.58 -14.06 10.30
C ARG A 75 1.27 -14.47 11.60
N ARG A 76 2.11 -13.59 12.16
CA ARG A 76 2.39 -13.69 13.59
C ARG A 76 1.02 -13.71 14.29
N PRO A 77 0.73 -14.69 15.16
CA PRO A 77 -0.53 -14.71 15.89
C PRO A 77 -0.71 -13.36 16.57
N GLY A 78 -1.85 -12.74 16.28
CA GLY A 78 -2.11 -11.34 16.54
C GLY A 78 -1.90 -11.00 18.00
N SER A 79 -0.97 -10.08 18.28
CA SER A 79 -1.19 -9.20 19.40
C SER A 79 -2.55 -8.56 19.17
N LYS A 80 -3.53 -8.86 20.04
CA LYS A 80 -4.84 -8.21 19.98
C LYS A 80 -4.60 -6.71 19.86
N CYS A 81 -5.29 -6.06 18.93
CA CYS A 81 -5.22 -4.61 18.84
C CYS A 81 -5.57 -4.01 20.21
N PRO A 82 -4.96 -2.88 20.58
CA PRO A 82 -5.36 -2.16 21.78
C PRO A 82 -6.87 -1.92 21.82
N GLU A 83 -7.42 -1.81 23.02
CA GLU A 83 -8.84 -1.53 23.20
C GLU A 83 -9.25 -0.27 22.42
N GLY A 84 -10.42 -0.32 21.75
CA GLY A 84 -10.89 0.75 20.87
C GLY A 84 -10.23 0.80 19.49
N MET A 85 -9.37 -0.17 19.14
CA MET A 85 -8.80 -0.30 17.79
C MET A 85 -9.24 -1.60 17.11
N VAL A 86 -9.27 -1.55 15.77
CA VAL A 86 -9.59 -2.70 14.91
C VAL A 86 -8.42 -3.01 14.00
N GLU A 87 -8.21 -4.28 13.68
CA GLU A 87 -7.20 -4.70 12.71
C GLU A 87 -7.71 -4.51 11.28
N VAL A 88 -7.03 -3.67 10.51
CA VAL A 88 -7.29 -3.44 9.10
C VAL A 88 -5.98 -3.57 8.32
N LEU A 89 -5.95 -4.51 7.37
CA LEU A 89 -4.81 -4.75 6.48
C LEU A 89 -3.46 -4.92 7.24
N GLY A 90 -3.51 -5.62 8.37
CA GLY A 90 -2.35 -5.90 9.22
C GLY A 90 -1.94 -4.76 10.16
N GLU A 91 -2.76 -3.72 10.30
CA GLU A 91 -2.50 -2.57 11.19
C GLU A 91 -3.66 -2.35 12.16
N CYS A 92 -3.35 -2.01 13.42
CA CYS A 92 -4.35 -1.55 14.37
C CYS A 92 -4.67 -0.07 14.13
N VAL A 93 -5.95 0.23 13.97
CA VAL A 93 -6.44 1.58 13.67
C VAL A 93 -7.71 1.89 14.45
N GLN A 94 -7.91 3.16 14.80
CA GLN A 94 -9.16 3.63 15.37
C GLN A 94 -10.19 3.90 14.27
N VAL A 95 -11.44 3.60 14.55
CA VAL A 95 -12.57 3.86 13.66
C VAL A 95 -13.65 4.60 14.46
N SER A 96 -14.16 5.70 13.92
CA SER A 96 -15.20 6.48 14.58
C SER A 96 -16.56 5.77 14.52
N PRO A 97 -17.57 6.23 15.29
CA PRO A 97 -18.94 5.73 15.17
C PRO A 97 -19.53 5.87 13.77
N ARG A 98 -19.06 6.85 12.98
CA ARG A 98 -19.44 7.05 11.56
C ARG A 98 -18.71 6.11 10.61
N GLY A 99 -17.79 5.31 11.12
CA GLY A 99 -17.01 4.35 10.35
C GLY A 99 -15.74 4.94 9.71
N TRP A 100 -15.36 6.19 9.97
CA TRP A 100 -14.16 6.78 9.37
C TRP A 100 -12.92 6.43 10.17
N PHE A 101 -11.78 6.28 9.48
CA PHE A 101 -10.51 6.03 10.15
C PHE A 101 -10.03 7.27 10.89
N VAL A 102 -9.61 7.08 12.14
CA VAL A 102 -9.22 8.16 13.06
C VAL A 102 -7.72 8.11 13.33
N ILE A 103 -7.09 9.27 13.43
CA ILE A 103 -5.73 9.42 13.94
C ILE A 103 -5.62 10.78 14.65
N GLY A 104 -4.98 10.79 15.84
CA GLY A 104 -4.86 12.03 16.64
C GLY A 104 -6.21 12.64 17.04
N GLY A 105 -7.25 11.81 17.23
CA GLY A 105 -8.60 12.27 17.54
C GLY A 105 -9.38 12.88 16.36
N GLN A 106 -8.80 12.90 15.16
CA GLN A 106 -9.45 13.45 13.97
C GLN A 106 -9.85 12.35 12.99
N GLU A 107 -11.12 12.36 12.58
CA GLU A 107 -11.58 11.54 11.46
C GLU A 107 -10.92 11.98 10.16
N GLN A 108 -10.57 11.00 9.32
CA GLN A 108 -10.07 11.23 7.98
C GLN A 108 -11.18 10.89 7.00
N THR A 109 -11.91 11.88 6.52
CA THR A 109 -13.09 11.64 5.66
C THR A 109 -12.71 11.53 4.18
N PRO A 110 -13.59 10.97 3.35
CA PRO A 110 -13.44 11.01 1.88
C PRO A 110 -13.26 12.43 1.33
N ARG A 111 -13.94 13.41 1.93
CA ARG A 111 -13.81 14.83 1.56
C ARG A 111 -12.44 15.39 1.89
N ASP A 112 -11.85 14.98 3.02
CA ASP A 112 -10.47 15.37 3.37
C ASP A 112 -9.47 14.78 2.38
N PHE A 113 -9.65 13.53 1.95
CA PHE A 113 -8.83 12.92 0.91
C PHE A 113 -8.94 13.71 -0.40
N ASP A 114 -10.16 14.08 -0.81
CA ASP A 114 -10.37 14.84 -2.04
C ASP A 114 -9.66 16.20 -1.97
N ARG A 115 -9.72 16.89 -0.82
CA ARG A 115 -9.00 18.14 -0.58
C ARG A 115 -7.48 17.96 -0.65
N GLU A 116 -6.95 16.93 0.02
CA GLU A 116 -5.50 16.76 0.18
C GLU A 116 -4.80 16.08 -0.98
N VAL A 117 -5.53 15.32 -1.80
CA VAL A 117 -4.99 14.49 -2.88
C VAL A 117 -5.65 14.85 -4.22
N VAL A 118 -6.96 14.68 -4.36
CA VAL A 118 -7.65 14.78 -5.65
C VAL A 118 -7.52 16.17 -6.26
N LEU A 119 -7.74 17.23 -5.47
CA LEU A 119 -7.61 18.61 -5.96
C LEU A 119 -6.20 18.94 -6.43
N LYS A 120 -5.15 18.41 -5.77
CA LYS A 120 -3.75 18.61 -6.17
C LYS A 120 -3.42 17.84 -7.44
N VAL A 121 -3.92 16.60 -7.55
CA VAL A 121 -3.76 15.77 -8.76
C VAL A 121 -4.39 16.43 -9.98
N ARG A 122 -5.61 16.94 -9.84
CA ARG A 122 -6.39 17.57 -10.93
C ARG A 122 -5.72 18.79 -11.56
N LYS A 123 -4.72 19.39 -10.90
CA LYS A 123 -3.92 20.49 -11.49
C LYS A 123 -3.06 20.04 -12.68
N LEU A 124 -2.72 18.75 -12.76
CA LEU A 124 -1.81 18.22 -13.78
C LEU A 124 -2.40 17.04 -14.56
N LEU A 125 -3.21 16.20 -13.92
CA LEU A 125 -3.68 14.95 -14.50
C LEU A 125 -5.17 14.74 -14.22
N PRO A 126 -5.93 14.17 -15.18
CA PRO A 126 -7.30 13.72 -14.93
C PRO A 126 -7.33 12.68 -13.80
N TRP A 127 -8.25 12.87 -12.83
CA TRP A 127 -8.34 11.98 -11.67
C TRP A 127 -8.55 10.51 -12.05
N ASP A 128 -9.44 10.23 -12.99
CA ASP A 128 -9.76 8.86 -13.38
C ASP A 128 -8.55 8.12 -13.97
N ARG A 129 -7.68 8.86 -14.68
CA ARG A 129 -6.42 8.33 -15.20
C ARG A 129 -5.47 7.96 -14.07
N VAL A 130 -5.36 8.81 -13.05
CA VAL A 130 -4.49 8.57 -11.88
C VAL A 130 -5.02 7.43 -11.03
N TRP A 131 -6.33 7.40 -10.77
CA TRP A 131 -6.98 6.35 -10.00
C TRP A 131 -6.83 4.99 -10.68
N ARG A 132 -7.10 4.90 -11.98
CA ARG A 132 -6.89 3.68 -12.77
C ARG A 132 -5.43 3.26 -12.77
N GLY A 133 -4.50 4.19 -12.96
CA GLY A 133 -3.07 3.91 -12.91
C GLY A 133 -2.63 3.34 -11.55
N ALA A 134 -3.21 3.82 -10.44
CA ALA A 134 -2.96 3.30 -9.11
C ALA A 134 -3.52 1.88 -8.92
N LEU A 135 -4.74 1.61 -9.38
CA LEU A 135 -5.34 0.27 -9.33
C LEU A 135 -4.58 -0.73 -10.19
N GLU A 136 -4.24 -0.37 -11.43
CA GLU A 136 -3.41 -1.18 -12.32
C GLU A 136 -2.06 -1.49 -11.65
N TYR A 137 -1.40 -0.49 -11.07
CA TYR A 137 -0.14 -0.68 -10.36
C TYR A 137 -0.25 -1.62 -9.16
N VAL A 138 -1.23 -1.40 -8.27
CA VAL A 138 -1.43 -2.23 -7.07
C VAL A 138 -1.80 -3.66 -7.44
N SER A 139 -2.53 -3.87 -8.54
CA SER A 139 -2.93 -5.20 -9.01
C SER A 139 -1.76 -6.09 -9.45
N LEU A 140 -0.57 -5.53 -9.67
CA LEU A 140 0.65 -6.29 -9.98
C LEU A 140 1.18 -7.10 -8.80
N PHE A 141 0.69 -6.82 -7.59
CA PHE A 141 1.20 -7.42 -6.37
C PHE A 141 0.21 -8.42 -5.79
N PRO A 142 0.70 -9.56 -5.27
CA PRO A 142 -0.18 -10.57 -4.72
C PRO A 142 -0.78 -10.12 -3.38
N GLU A 143 -1.93 -10.69 -3.05
CA GLU A 143 -2.72 -10.30 -1.88
C GLU A 143 -1.94 -10.36 -0.57
N TRP A 144 -1.06 -11.34 -0.38
CA TRP A 144 -0.23 -11.45 0.83
C TRP A 144 0.80 -10.32 0.98
N VAL A 145 1.24 -9.70 -0.12
CA VAL A 145 2.03 -8.46 -0.10
C VAL A 145 1.13 -7.29 0.27
N LEU A 146 -0.04 -7.20 -0.33
CA LEU A 146 -1.00 -6.13 -0.06
C LEU A 146 -1.60 -6.21 1.35
N ARG A 147 -1.63 -7.36 2.01
CA ARG A 147 -2.13 -7.48 3.39
C ARG A 147 -1.08 -7.18 4.46
N ASP A 148 0.20 -7.12 4.09
CA ASP A 148 1.29 -6.88 5.02
C ASP A 148 1.79 -5.42 4.89
N PRO A 149 1.72 -4.60 5.95
CA PRO A 149 2.10 -3.18 5.88
C PRO A 149 3.57 -2.96 5.53
N GLN A 150 4.48 -3.82 6.01
CA GLN A 150 5.91 -3.70 5.74
C GLN A 150 6.21 -4.06 4.29
N LYS A 151 5.61 -5.16 3.80
CA LYS A 151 5.74 -5.57 2.40
C LYS A 151 5.12 -4.55 1.46
N PHE A 152 3.94 -4.00 1.79
CA PHE A 152 3.34 -2.91 1.02
C PHE A 152 4.26 -1.70 0.95
N PHE A 153 4.81 -1.24 2.08
CA PHE A 153 5.71 -0.09 2.08
C PHE A 153 6.95 -0.34 1.23
N LYS A 154 7.61 -1.50 1.39
CA LYS A 154 8.89 -1.79 0.73
C LYS A 154 8.78 -2.21 -0.73
N LEU A 155 7.75 -2.96 -1.09
CA LEU A 155 7.62 -3.55 -2.43
C LEU A 155 6.73 -2.72 -3.35
N VAL A 156 5.74 -2.03 -2.79
CA VAL A 156 4.71 -1.32 -3.55
C VAL A 156 4.95 0.18 -3.51
N TYR A 157 5.05 0.78 -2.33
CA TYR A 157 5.16 2.24 -2.23
C TYR A 157 6.58 2.76 -2.52
N GLU A 158 7.59 2.23 -1.81
CA GLU A 158 8.96 2.74 -1.84
C GLU A 158 9.57 2.82 -3.26
N PRO A 159 9.38 1.82 -4.15
CA PRO A 159 9.99 1.85 -5.47
C PRO A 159 9.47 2.95 -6.41
N VAL A 160 8.29 3.50 -6.14
CA VAL A 160 7.64 4.52 -7.01
C VAL A 160 7.34 5.83 -6.29
N ARG A 161 7.66 5.95 -5.00
CA ARG A 161 7.28 7.11 -4.15
C ARG A 161 7.71 8.48 -4.70
N ASP A 162 8.79 8.49 -5.48
CA ASP A 162 9.40 9.70 -6.07
C ASP A 162 9.08 9.85 -7.58
N THR A 163 8.58 8.80 -8.23
CA THR A 163 8.45 8.73 -9.70
C THR A 163 7.03 8.48 -10.20
N PHE A 164 6.10 8.06 -9.34
CA PHE A 164 4.74 7.66 -9.73
C PHE A 164 4.00 8.69 -10.59
N PHE A 165 3.91 9.94 -10.10
CA PHE A 165 3.26 11.02 -10.86
C PHE A 165 4.06 11.44 -12.09
N ILE A 166 5.38 11.35 -12.04
CA ILE A 166 6.26 11.67 -13.18
C ILE A 166 6.00 10.70 -14.33
N MET A 167 5.94 9.40 -14.05
CA MET A 167 5.61 8.37 -15.04
C MET A 167 4.25 8.65 -15.68
N LEU A 168 3.22 8.93 -14.87
CA LEU A 168 1.89 9.25 -15.40
C LEU A 168 1.88 10.53 -16.26
N LEU A 169 2.61 11.59 -15.86
CA LEU A 169 2.77 12.79 -16.69
C LEU A 169 3.40 12.47 -18.05
N LYS A 170 4.39 11.57 -18.08
CA LYS A 170 5.09 11.15 -19.31
C LYS A 170 4.28 10.22 -20.22
N GLY A 171 3.08 9.79 -19.81
CA GLY A 171 2.34 8.79 -20.59
C GLY A 171 2.64 7.35 -20.20
N GLU A 172 3.53 7.13 -19.24
CA GLU A 172 4.01 5.81 -18.85
C GLU A 172 3.10 5.16 -17.80
N LYS A 173 3.15 3.83 -17.73
CA LYS A 173 2.52 3.07 -16.65
C LYS A 173 3.50 2.93 -15.49
N PRO A 174 3.11 3.29 -14.25
CA PRO A 174 3.93 3.02 -13.07
C PRO A 174 4.27 1.54 -12.99
N ARG A 175 5.53 1.21 -12.73
CA ARG A 175 6.02 -0.17 -12.59
C ARG A 175 7.11 -0.21 -11.51
N PRO A 176 7.13 -1.24 -10.65
CA PRO A 176 8.28 -1.47 -9.79
C PRO A 176 9.46 -1.99 -10.64
N PRO A 177 10.68 -2.03 -10.09
CA PRO A 177 11.80 -2.75 -10.69
C PRO A 177 11.41 -4.19 -11.06
N LYS A 178 11.80 -4.64 -12.26
CA LYS A 178 11.49 -5.99 -12.77
C LYS A 178 11.91 -7.09 -11.80
N SER A 179 13.06 -6.91 -11.15
CA SER A 179 13.61 -7.85 -10.17
C SER A 179 12.68 -8.09 -8.97
N ILE A 180 11.83 -7.13 -8.59
CA ILE A 180 10.82 -7.34 -7.53
C ILE A 180 9.75 -8.30 -8.04
N LEU A 181 9.23 -8.08 -9.26
CA LEU A 181 8.17 -8.92 -9.83
C LEU A 181 8.67 -10.34 -10.08
N GLU A 182 9.85 -10.50 -10.66
CA GLU A 182 10.47 -11.80 -10.91
C GLU A 182 10.65 -12.62 -9.61
N ARG A 183 11.09 -11.97 -8.53
CA ARG A 183 11.21 -12.61 -7.21
C ARG A 183 9.85 -13.01 -6.63
N LEU A 184 8.84 -12.16 -6.76
CA LEU A 184 7.49 -12.47 -6.29
C LEU A 184 6.89 -13.65 -7.06
N GLU A 185 7.04 -13.68 -8.39
CA GLU A 185 6.61 -14.79 -9.23
C GLU A 185 7.34 -16.10 -8.86
N ALA A 186 8.64 -16.05 -8.61
CA ALA A 186 9.41 -17.22 -8.19
C ALA A 186 8.89 -17.79 -6.86
N LEU A 187 8.58 -16.93 -5.88
CA LEU A 187 8.00 -17.33 -4.60
C LEU A 187 6.61 -17.93 -4.75
N GLU A 188 5.77 -17.39 -5.62
CA GLU A 188 4.46 -17.99 -5.90
C GLU A 188 4.56 -19.36 -6.56
N LYS A 189 5.50 -19.52 -7.52
CA LYS A 189 5.76 -20.81 -8.16
C LYS A 189 6.26 -21.85 -7.16
N ALA A 190 7.17 -21.47 -6.25
CA ALA A 190 7.67 -22.34 -5.19
C ALA A 190 6.55 -22.78 -4.24
N SER A 191 5.75 -21.84 -3.72
CA SER A 191 4.64 -22.14 -2.80
C SER A 191 3.57 -23.06 -3.43
N ARG A 192 3.29 -22.91 -4.73
CA ARG A 192 2.38 -23.81 -5.45
C ARG A 192 2.93 -25.22 -5.61
N ARG A 193 4.26 -25.38 -5.75
CA ARG A 193 4.91 -26.70 -5.83
C ARG A 193 4.87 -27.42 -4.48
N GLU A 194 5.23 -26.72 -3.40
CA GLU A 194 5.17 -27.26 -2.03
C GLU A 194 3.74 -27.71 -1.65
N GLY A 195 2.72 -26.89 -1.95
CA GLY A 195 1.32 -27.25 -1.68
C GLY A 195 0.83 -28.48 -2.45
N ARG A 196 1.31 -28.70 -3.69
CA ARG A 196 1.01 -29.91 -4.47
C ARG A 196 1.69 -31.15 -3.89
N GLN A 197 2.94 -31.02 -3.46
CA GLN A 197 3.71 -32.11 -2.87
C GLN A 197 3.10 -32.57 -1.54
N LEU A 198 2.77 -31.63 -0.64
CA LEU A 198 2.04 -31.90 0.60
C LEU A 198 0.66 -32.55 0.37
N GLY A 199 -0.02 -32.18 -0.72
CA GLY A 199 -1.27 -32.82 -1.13
C GLY A 199 -1.05 -34.28 -1.50
N LEU A 200 -0.10 -34.56 -2.40
CA LEU A 200 0.25 -35.92 -2.84
C LEU A 200 0.69 -36.80 -1.66
N ASP A 201 1.53 -36.28 -0.76
CA ASP A 201 2.00 -37.03 0.41
C ASP A 201 0.83 -37.39 1.34
N LYS A 202 -0.12 -36.47 1.56
CA LYS A 202 -1.34 -36.76 2.32
C LYS A 202 -2.22 -37.82 1.68
N PHE A 203 -2.35 -37.79 0.35
CA PHE A 203 -3.10 -38.81 -0.42
C PHE A 203 -2.45 -40.20 -0.30
N MET A 204 -1.11 -40.29 -0.38
CA MET A 204 -0.39 -41.56 -0.25
C MET A 204 -0.34 -42.08 1.19
N SER A 205 -0.53 -41.23 2.20
CA SER A 205 -0.50 -41.62 3.62
C SER A 205 -1.83 -42.20 4.15
N HIS A 206 -2.92 -42.09 3.38
CA HIS A 206 -4.26 -42.57 3.75
C HIS A 206 -4.79 -43.65 2.77
N GLY A 207 -3.91 -44.21 1.93
CA GLY A 207 -4.23 -45.29 0.98
C GLY A 207 -3.61 -46.61 1.40
#